data_AF-A0A2H5QHG8-F1
#
_entry.id   AF-A0A2H5QHG8-F1
#
_cell.length_a   1.000
_cell.length_b   1.000
_cell.length_c   1.000
_cell.angle_alpha   90.00
_cell.angle_beta   90.00
_cell.angle_gamma   90.00
#
_symmetry.space_group_name_H-M   'P 1'
#
loop_
_entity.id
_entity.type
_entity.pdbx_description
1 polymer ?
#
loop_
_entity_poly.entity_id
_entity_poly.type
_entity_poly.pdbx_seq_one_letter_code
_entity_poly.pdbx_strand_id
1 'polypeptide(L)'
;MASNMFIKIALWLVLALCFFLFLITSAKAELQRFEHPISTETKNDEPLSLSFLVIGDWGRRGAFNQSQLTSQMTQHLKNHFSKSTQQRACKSSAEIFFVDTTPFVKCTSAMQRVILMIGEQDLESAFKESMAKWKIVVGHHAIRSIGHHGDTQELIRHILPLLKTYDVDFYMNGHDHCLEHISDRESPIQFLTSGAGSKAWRGNIKEENGDGLNFFYDGQGFMSVKLTQFEAEIKFYDVHGKVLHGWNKIKQPRHSSV
;
A
#
# COMPACT_ATOMS: atom_id res chain seq x y z
N MET A 1 -35.32 -12.39 -48.37
CA MET A 1 -33.87 -12.18 -48.13
C MET A 1 -33.58 -11.24 -46.96
N ALA A 2 -34.31 -10.13 -46.77
CA ALA A 2 -34.06 -9.18 -45.67
C ALA A 2 -34.25 -9.77 -44.25
N SER A 3 -35.22 -10.67 -44.04
CA SER A 3 -35.49 -11.28 -42.72
C SER A 3 -34.30 -12.05 -42.14
N ASN A 4 -33.58 -12.81 -42.97
CA ASN A 4 -32.40 -13.56 -42.54
C ASN A 4 -31.21 -12.65 -42.19
N MET A 5 -31.17 -11.43 -42.73
CA MET A 5 -30.12 -10.46 -42.43
C MET A 5 -30.35 -9.83 -41.05
N PHE A 6 -31.59 -9.45 -40.72
CA PHE A 6 -31.94 -8.92 -39.40
C PHE A 6 -31.69 -9.95 -38.28
N ILE A 7 -32.04 -11.21 -38.51
CA ILE A 7 -31.82 -12.29 -37.53
C ILE A 7 -30.32 -12.50 -37.28
N LYS A 8 -29.48 -12.44 -38.32
CA LYS A 8 -28.02 -12.57 -38.18
C LYS A 8 -27.41 -11.39 -37.42
N ILE A 9 -27.86 -10.16 -37.69
CA ILE A 9 -27.39 -8.96 -36.98
C ILE A 9 -27.80 -9.02 -35.51
N ALA A 10 -29.06 -9.38 -35.22
CA ALA A 10 -29.53 -9.52 -33.85
C ALA A 10 -28.74 -10.61 -33.09
N LEU A 11 -28.45 -11.75 -33.73
CA LEU A 11 -27.66 -12.81 -33.14
C LEU A 11 -26.21 -12.37 -32.85
N TRP A 12 -25.59 -11.62 -33.77
CA TRP A 12 -24.25 -11.05 -33.56
C TRP A 12 -24.22 -10.01 -32.42
N LEU A 13 -25.25 -9.17 -32.31
CA LEU A 13 -25.36 -8.21 -31.21
C LEU A 13 -25.53 -8.90 -29.86
N VAL A 14 -26.35 -9.95 -29.79
CA VAL A 14 -26.51 -10.76 -28.57
C VAL A 14 -25.22 -11.48 -28.21
N LEU A 15 -24.51 -12.06 -29.19
CA LEU A 15 -23.23 -12.73 -28.95
C LEU A 15 -22.14 -11.74 -28.51
N ALA A 16 -22.09 -10.54 -29.10
CA ALA A 16 -21.18 -9.48 -28.69
C ALA A 16 -21.48 -8.99 -27.27
N LEU A 17 -22.77 -8.84 -26.92
CA LEU A 17 -23.20 -8.46 -25.58
C LEU A 17 -22.86 -9.56 -24.56
N CYS A 18 -23.12 -10.83 -24.87
CA CYS A 18 -22.76 -11.96 -24.01
C CYS A 18 -21.24 -12.09 -23.82
N PHE A 19 -20.47 -11.87 -24.88
CA PHE A 19 -19.00 -11.87 -24.82
C PHE A 19 -18.50 -10.69 -23.96
N PHE A 20 -19.08 -9.50 -24.12
CA PHE A 20 -18.75 -8.34 -23.31
C PHE A 20 -19.10 -8.57 -21.82
N LEU A 21 -20.28 -9.14 -21.52
CA LEU A 21 -20.67 -9.53 -20.17
C LEU A 21 -19.76 -10.61 -19.57
N PHE A 22 -19.32 -11.59 -20.38
CA PHE A 22 -18.37 -12.62 -19.96
C PHE A 22 -16.97 -12.06 -19.68
N LEU A 23 -16.52 -11.06 -20.45
CA LEU A 23 -15.28 -10.34 -20.16
C LEU A 23 -15.37 -9.56 -18.86
N ILE A 24 -16.53 -8.95 -18.55
CA ILE A 24 -16.76 -8.26 -17.27
C ILE A 24 -16.71 -9.24 -16.09
N THR A 25 -17.30 -10.43 -16.21
CA THR A 25 -17.29 -11.41 -15.12
C THR A 25 -15.93 -12.10 -14.93
N SER A 26 -15.18 -12.33 -16.02
CA SER A 26 -13.80 -12.86 -15.95
C SER A 26 -12.77 -11.83 -15.47
N ALA A 27 -13.08 -10.53 -15.53
CA ALA A 27 -12.19 -9.47 -15.08
C ALA A 27 -12.33 -9.12 -13.60
N LYS A 28 -12.95 -9.97 -12.77
CA LYS A 28 -12.90 -9.81 -11.31
C LYS A 28 -11.51 -10.19 -10.81
N ALA A 29 -10.64 -9.19 -10.68
CA ALA A 29 -9.41 -9.30 -9.91
C ALA A 29 -9.76 -9.00 -8.46
N GLU A 30 -9.97 -10.03 -7.64
CA GLU A 30 -10.26 -9.84 -6.23
C GLU A 30 -9.08 -9.15 -5.55
N LEU A 31 -9.33 -7.97 -4.95
CA LEU A 31 -8.30 -7.20 -4.27
C LEU A 31 -7.79 -7.99 -3.07
N GLN A 32 -6.50 -8.25 -3.02
CA GLN A 32 -5.91 -8.97 -1.89
C GLN A 32 -5.93 -8.09 -0.64
N ARG A 33 -6.72 -8.51 0.35
CA ARG A 33 -6.91 -7.83 1.65
C ARG A 33 -6.45 -8.73 2.78
N PHE A 34 -5.73 -8.15 3.73
CA PHE A 34 -5.38 -8.82 4.97
C PHE A 34 -5.95 -8.05 6.15
N GLU A 35 -6.80 -8.73 6.91
CA GLU A 35 -7.32 -8.22 8.18
C GLU A 35 -6.51 -8.80 9.32
N HIS A 36 -5.97 -7.93 10.16
CA HIS A 36 -5.28 -8.34 11.37
C HIS A 36 -6.02 -7.84 12.60
N PRO A 37 -6.51 -8.74 13.48
CA PRO A 37 -7.14 -8.33 14.72
C PRO A 37 -6.10 -7.67 15.62
N ILE A 38 -6.43 -6.50 16.16
CA ILE A 38 -5.65 -5.80 17.18
C ILE A 38 -6.54 -5.75 18.42
N SER A 39 -6.18 -6.51 19.46
CA SER A 39 -7.00 -6.60 20.67
C SER A 39 -6.70 -5.48 21.67
N THR A 40 -7.68 -5.20 22.52
CA THR A 40 -7.52 -4.42 23.76
C THR A 40 -6.86 -5.22 24.89
N GLU A 41 -6.63 -6.52 24.68
CA GLU A 41 -6.15 -7.42 25.72
C GLU A 41 -4.63 -7.29 25.87
N THR A 42 -4.20 -7.05 27.10
CA THR A 42 -2.79 -7.05 27.46
C THR A 42 -2.35 -8.48 27.78
N LYS A 43 -1.27 -8.94 27.15
CA LYS A 43 -0.58 -10.16 27.61
C LYS A 43 0.58 -9.72 28.48
N ASN A 44 0.51 -10.00 29.79
CA ASN A 44 1.51 -9.56 30.78
C ASN A 44 1.69 -8.02 30.79
N ASP A 45 0.59 -7.27 30.86
CA ASP A 45 0.57 -5.79 30.88
C ASP A 45 1.14 -5.09 29.62
N GLU A 46 1.53 -5.85 28.59
CA GLU A 46 1.94 -5.30 27.29
C GLU A 46 0.76 -5.30 26.29
N PRO A 47 0.48 -4.16 25.61
CA PRO A 47 -0.60 -4.07 24.63
C PRO A 47 -0.32 -4.99 23.43
N LEU A 48 -1.34 -5.76 23.02
CA LEU A 48 -1.23 -6.57 21.80
C LEU A 48 -0.99 -5.65 20.59
N SER A 49 0.08 -5.89 19.85
CA SER A 49 0.48 -5.06 18.72
C SER A 49 0.68 -5.89 17.45
N LEU A 50 0.23 -5.37 16.32
CA LEU A 50 0.59 -5.87 15.00
C LEU A 50 1.91 -5.24 14.61
N SER A 51 2.98 -6.04 14.52
CA SER A 51 4.25 -5.61 13.97
C SER A 51 4.42 -6.24 12.59
N PHE A 52 4.91 -5.47 11.61
CA PHE A 52 5.31 -6.00 10.32
C PHE A 52 6.45 -5.17 9.71
N LEU A 53 7.12 -5.78 8.74
CA LEU A 53 8.29 -5.23 8.09
C LEU A 53 7.97 -4.92 6.63
N VAL A 54 8.32 -3.72 6.19
CA VAL A 54 8.07 -3.28 4.82
C VAL A 54 9.39 -3.21 4.07
N ILE A 55 9.50 -4.09 3.07
CA ILE A 55 10.67 -4.24 2.21
C ILE A 55 10.27 -3.85 0.80
N GLY A 56 10.94 -2.87 0.22
CA GLY A 56 10.89 -2.60 -1.22
C GLY A 56 12.21 -2.95 -1.90
N ASP A 57 12.18 -3.05 -3.23
CA ASP A 57 13.23 -3.56 -4.12
C ASP A 57 13.67 -5.01 -3.81
N TRP A 58 13.04 -5.95 -4.50
CA TRP A 58 13.34 -7.39 -4.42
C TRP A 58 13.70 -7.92 -5.82
N GLY A 59 14.36 -9.09 -5.90
CA GLY A 59 14.72 -9.70 -7.19
C GLY A 59 16.15 -9.45 -7.70
N ARG A 60 17.10 -9.15 -6.80
CA ARG A 60 18.52 -8.91 -7.15
C ARG A 60 19.47 -10.08 -6.81
N ARG A 61 18.92 -11.25 -6.44
CA ARG A 61 19.68 -12.47 -6.08
C ARG A 61 20.77 -12.24 -5.02
N GLY A 62 20.53 -11.35 -4.06
CA GLY A 62 21.49 -11.06 -2.98
C GLY A 62 22.50 -9.95 -3.27
N ALA A 63 22.48 -9.35 -4.47
CA ALA A 63 23.36 -8.23 -4.81
C ALA A 63 23.04 -6.95 -4.00
N PHE A 64 23.97 -5.99 -4.00
CA PHE A 64 23.86 -4.72 -3.28
C PHE A 64 23.49 -4.94 -1.79
N ASN A 65 24.29 -5.69 -1.03
CA ASN A 65 24.08 -5.97 0.39
C ASN A 65 22.70 -6.54 0.78
N GLN A 66 21.88 -6.99 -0.18
CA GLN A 66 20.52 -7.47 0.07
C GLN A 66 20.52 -8.65 1.05
N SER A 67 21.55 -9.51 1.03
CA SER A 67 21.71 -10.59 2.03
C SER A 67 21.97 -10.08 3.44
N GLN A 68 22.80 -9.04 3.60
CA GLN A 68 23.06 -8.41 4.91
C GLN A 68 21.80 -7.73 5.45
N LEU A 69 21.11 -6.97 4.59
CA LEU A 69 19.84 -6.34 4.93
C LEU A 69 18.83 -7.39 5.41
N THR A 70 18.68 -8.47 4.65
CA THR A 70 17.79 -9.59 5.01
C THR A 70 18.15 -10.20 6.38
N SER A 71 19.45 -10.25 6.72
CA SER A 71 19.90 -10.73 8.03
C SER A 71 19.49 -9.79 9.17
N GLN A 72 19.71 -8.48 9.03
CA GLN A 72 19.29 -7.46 10.00
C GLN A 72 17.77 -7.50 10.22
N MET A 73 17.03 -7.63 9.13
CA MET A 73 15.58 -7.76 9.13
C MET A 73 15.12 -9.01 9.87
N THR A 74 15.75 -10.16 9.57
CA THR A 74 15.47 -11.42 10.27
C THR A 74 15.78 -11.31 11.77
N GLN A 75 16.86 -10.63 12.14
CA GLN A 75 17.21 -10.39 13.55
C GLN A 75 16.17 -9.47 14.22
N HIS A 76 15.76 -8.39 13.56
CA HIS A 76 14.70 -7.52 14.05
C HIS A 76 13.39 -8.29 14.27
N LEU A 77 12.98 -9.12 13.31
CA LEU A 77 11.82 -10.00 13.47
C LEU A 77 12.00 -10.97 14.66
N LYS A 78 13.15 -11.63 14.81
CA LYS A 78 13.39 -12.56 15.93
C LYS A 78 13.33 -11.87 17.30
N ASN A 79 13.82 -10.64 17.39
CA ASN A 79 13.84 -9.88 18.63
C ASN A 79 12.45 -9.36 19.02
N HIS A 80 11.57 -9.15 18.05
CA HIS A 80 10.25 -8.53 18.27
C HIS A 80 9.05 -9.49 18.13
N PHE A 81 9.21 -10.65 17.47
CA PHE A 81 8.14 -11.63 17.27
C PHE A 81 8.33 -12.84 18.19
N SER A 82 7.78 -12.75 19.41
CA SER A 82 7.52 -13.94 20.24
C SER A 82 6.24 -14.61 19.76
N LYS A 83 6.25 -15.94 19.57
CA LYS A 83 5.17 -16.75 19.00
C LYS A 83 3.78 -16.36 19.56
N SER A 84 2.93 -15.75 18.73
CA SER A 84 1.53 -15.50 19.05
C SER A 84 0.68 -16.69 18.62
N THR A 85 0.23 -17.48 19.61
CA THR A 85 -0.80 -18.50 19.44
C THR A 85 -2.14 -17.85 19.09
N GLN A 86 -2.89 -18.54 18.23
CA GLN A 86 -4.23 -18.23 17.76
C GLN A 86 -5.20 -17.81 18.89
N GLN A 87 -5.77 -16.61 18.82
CA GLN A 87 -6.91 -16.20 19.66
C GLN A 87 -7.88 -15.30 18.87
N ARG A 88 -9.18 -15.57 19.06
CA ARG A 88 -10.33 -14.99 18.35
C ARG A 88 -10.65 -13.54 18.77
N ALA A 89 -11.12 -12.79 17.77
CA ALA A 89 -12.07 -11.67 17.74
C ALA A 89 -11.99 -10.58 18.85
N CYS A 90 -11.38 -9.44 18.50
CA CYS A 90 -11.69 -8.14 19.10
C CYS A 90 -11.86 -7.06 18.01
N LYS A 91 -12.74 -6.08 18.27
CA LYS A 91 -13.41 -5.17 17.31
C LYS A 91 -12.57 -4.00 16.78
N SER A 92 -11.24 -4.08 16.84
CA SER A 92 -10.37 -3.12 16.16
C SER A 92 -9.37 -3.86 15.29
N SER A 93 -9.37 -3.53 14.00
CA SER A 93 -8.51 -4.17 13.00
C SER A 93 -7.64 -3.13 12.31
N ALA A 94 -6.47 -3.59 11.88
CA ALA A 94 -5.75 -2.96 10.78
C ALA A 94 -6.03 -3.75 9.51
N GLU A 95 -6.25 -3.03 8.41
CA GLU A 95 -6.47 -3.61 7.10
C GLU A 95 -5.46 -3.07 6.11
N ILE A 96 -4.88 -4.01 5.38
CA ILE A 96 -3.86 -3.74 4.36
C ILE A 96 -4.45 -4.11 3.00
N PHE A 97 -4.53 -3.10 2.12
CA PHE A 97 -5.06 -3.19 0.76
C PHE A 97 -3.90 -3.18 -0.23
N PHE A 98 -3.69 -4.27 -0.96
CA PHE A 98 -2.64 -4.36 -1.97
C PHE A 98 -3.19 -3.96 -3.34
N VAL A 99 -2.60 -2.94 -3.95
CA VAL A 99 -3.02 -2.39 -5.24
C VAL A 99 -1.92 -2.60 -6.27
N ASP A 100 -2.24 -3.28 -7.38
CA ASP A 100 -1.35 -3.31 -8.53
C ASP A 100 -1.38 -1.95 -9.24
N THR A 101 -0.35 -1.14 -8.98
CA THR A 101 -0.17 0.19 -9.58
C THR A 101 0.36 0.14 -11.03
N THR A 102 0.77 -1.02 -11.55
CA THR A 102 1.39 -1.14 -12.88
C THR A 102 0.47 -0.73 -14.03
N PRO A 103 -0.83 -1.12 -14.04
CA PRO A 103 -1.74 -0.69 -15.09
C PRO A 103 -1.91 0.83 -15.16
N PHE A 104 -1.77 1.54 -14.03
CA PHE A 104 -1.92 3.01 -13.97
C PHE A 104 -0.79 3.68 -14.73
N VAL A 105 0.44 3.21 -14.53
CA VAL A 105 1.64 3.83 -15.13
C VAL A 105 1.82 3.46 -16.59
N LYS A 106 1.48 2.23 -16.99
CA LYS A 106 1.73 1.71 -18.35
C LYS A 106 0.52 1.82 -19.30
N CYS A 107 -0.47 2.66 -18.99
CA CYS A 107 -1.75 2.69 -19.70
C CYS A 107 -1.64 3.13 -21.17
N THR A 108 -1.39 2.20 -22.08
CA THR A 108 -1.23 2.48 -23.53
C THR A 108 -2.41 2.01 -24.39
N SER A 109 -3.32 1.18 -23.86
CA SER A 109 -4.45 0.61 -24.62
C SER A 109 -5.82 0.88 -24.01
N ALA A 110 -6.88 0.80 -24.83
CA ALA A 110 -8.27 0.88 -24.37
C ALA A 110 -8.63 -0.23 -23.36
N MET A 111 -8.00 -1.40 -23.46
CA MET A 111 -8.18 -2.50 -22.52
C MET A 111 -7.61 -2.15 -21.13
N GLN A 112 -6.45 -1.48 -21.07
CA GLN A 112 -5.90 -1.01 -19.80
C GLN A 112 -6.80 0.02 -19.12
N ARG A 113 -7.49 0.90 -19.87
CA ARG A 113 -8.46 1.82 -19.28
C ARG A 113 -9.61 1.09 -18.57
N VAL A 114 -10.11 0.00 -19.14
CA VAL A 114 -11.13 -0.83 -18.48
C VAL A 114 -10.59 -1.48 -17.21
N ILE A 115 -9.36 -2.01 -17.25
CA ILE A 115 -8.69 -2.60 -16.07
C ILE A 115 -8.52 -1.55 -14.95
N LEU A 116 -8.19 -0.31 -15.30
CA LEU A 116 -8.09 0.79 -14.34
C LEU A 116 -9.41 1.10 -13.66
N MET A 117 -10.48 1.22 -14.43
CA MET A 117 -11.82 1.48 -13.88
C MET A 117 -12.29 0.37 -12.95
N ILE A 118 -12.02 -0.89 -13.31
CA ILE A 118 -12.33 -2.05 -12.45
C ILE A 118 -11.51 -1.97 -11.16
N GLY A 119 -10.19 -1.75 -11.26
CA GLY A 119 -9.32 -1.64 -10.08
C GLY A 119 -9.70 -0.50 -9.13
N GLU A 120 -10.10 0.66 -9.67
CA GLU A 120 -10.63 1.78 -8.87
C GLU A 120 -11.93 1.41 -8.15
N GLN A 121 -12.87 0.77 -8.86
CA GLN A 121 -14.16 0.34 -8.29
C GLN A 121 -14.00 -0.74 -7.21
N ASP A 122 -13.11 -1.70 -7.44
CA ASP A 122 -12.83 -2.77 -6.48
C ASP A 122 -12.19 -2.21 -5.21
N LEU A 123 -11.24 -1.27 -5.35
CA LEU A 123 -10.62 -0.59 -4.22
C LEU A 123 -11.65 0.26 -3.46
N GLU A 124 -12.49 1.01 -4.16
CA GLU A 124 -13.54 1.82 -3.55
C GLU A 124 -14.55 0.95 -2.78
N SER A 125 -14.95 -0.18 -3.35
CA SER A 125 -15.86 -1.13 -2.70
C SER A 125 -15.25 -1.72 -1.43
N ALA A 126 -13.97 -2.12 -1.50
CA ALA A 126 -13.23 -2.61 -0.34
C ALA A 126 -13.14 -1.55 0.78
N PHE A 127 -12.97 -0.28 0.44
CA PHE A 127 -12.99 0.80 1.43
C PHE A 127 -14.37 1.03 2.05
N LYS A 128 -15.45 0.95 1.27
CA LYS A 128 -16.83 1.08 1.78
C LYS A 128 -17.17 0.00 2.80
N GLU A 129 -16.67 -1.22 2.58
CA GLU A 129 -16.89 -2.35 3.48
C GLU A 129 -15.99 -2.33 4.71
N SER A 130 -14.88 -1.58 4.66
CA SER A 130 -13.89 -1.54 5.71
C SER A 130 -14.33 -0.72 6.92
N MET A 131 -14.52 -1.41 8.04
CA MET A 131 -14.69 -0.80 9.36
C MET A 131 -13.38 -0.71 10.15
N ALA A 132 -12.24 -1.01 9.50
CA ALA A 132 -10.95 -1.02 10.16
C ALA A 132 -10.56 0.35 10.69
N LYS A 133 -9.88 0.31 11.84
CA LYS A 133 -9.40 1.51 12.49
C LYS A 133 -8.15 2.05 11.81
N TRP A 134 -7.29 1.17 11.34
CA TRP A 134 -6.13 1.51 10.52
C TRP A 134 -6.37 1.02 9.10
N LYS A 135 -6.30 1.93 8.12
CA LYS A 135 -6.36 1.58 6.70
C LYS A 135 -5.00 1.88 6.05
N ILE A 136 -4.39 0.85 5.49
CA ILE A 136 -3.06 0.92 4.90
C ILE A 136 -3.16 0.45 3.46
N VAL A 137 -2.70 1.27 2.52
CA VAL A 137 -2.67 0.90 1.11
C VAL A 137 -1.22 0.68 0.70
N VAL A 138 -0.96 -0.44 0.03
CA VAL A 138 0.37 -0.82 -0.46
C VAL A 138 0.34 -0.90 -1.97
N GLY A 139 1.22 -0.14 -2.62
CA GLY A 139 1.43 -0.15 -4.07
C GLY A 139 2.90 -0.30 -4.44
N HIS A 140 3.20 -0.51 -5.71
CA HIS A 140 4.60 -0.51 -6.16
C HIS A 140 5.15 0.91 -6.33
N HIS A 141 4.46 1.73 -7.13
CA HIS A 141 4.88 3.09 -7.49
C HIS A 141 4.49 4.12 -6.43
N ALA A 142 5.21 5.24 -6.35
CA ALA A 142 4.95 6.30 -5.39
C ALA A 142 3.81 7.23 -5.83
N ILE A 143 2.89 7.57 -4.92
CA ILE A 143 1.98 8.71 -5.14
C ILE A 143 2.74 10.02 -4.99
N ARG A 144 3.53 10.13 -3.91
CA ARG A 144 4.42 11.25 -3.62
C ARG A 144 5.84 10.73 -3.47
N SER A 145 6.81 11.36 -4.15
CA SER A 145 8.23 11.03 -4.02
C SER A 145 9.11 12.19 -4.49
N ILE A 146 10.24 12.36 -3.81
CA ILE A 146 11.34 13.23 -4.25
C ILE A 146 12.50 12.43 -4.85
N GLY A 147 12.36 11.11 -4.95
CA GLY A 147 13.34 10.23 -5.56
C GLY A 147 13.44 10.39 -7.08
N HIS A 148 14.14 9.43 -7.69
CA HIS A 148 14.45 9.47 -9.11
C HIS A 148 13.20 9.49 -10.00
N HIS A 149 12.22 8.65 -9.68
CA HIS A 149 10.97 8.55 -10.45
C HIS A 149 10.04 9.71 -10.08
N GLY A 150 9.96 10.04 -8.79
CA GLY A 150 9.13 11.12 -8.26
C GLY A 150 7.63 10.76 -8.29
N ASP A 151 6.79 11.77 -8.21
CA ASP A 151 5.34 11.62 -8.18
C ASP A 151 4.76 10.91 -9.41
N THR A 152 3.92 9.90 -9.18
CA THR A 152 3.14 9.25 -10.24
C THR A 152 1.82 9.98 -10.46
N GLN A 153 1.73 10.78 -11.51
CA GLN A 153 0.58 11.66 -11.78
C GLN A 153 -0.73 10.91 -11.96
N GLU A 154 -0.70 9.70 -12.49
CA GLU A 154 -1.88 8.84 -12.64
C GLU A 154 -2.42 8.44 -11.26
N LEU A 155 -1.56 8.07 -10.31
CA LEU A 155 -2.00 7.72 -8.96
C LEU A 155 -2.50 8.95 -8.19
N ILE A 156 -1.89 10.12 -8.40
CA ILE A 156 -2.41 11.38 -7.85
C ILE A 156 -3.81 11.69 -8.38
N ARG A 157 -4.07 11.46 -9.67
CA ARG A 157 -5.38 11.74 -10.28
C ARG A 157 -6.46 10.75 -9.88
N HIS A 158 -6.11 9.47 -9.76
CA HIS A 158 -7.09 8.38 -9.66
C HIS A 158 -7.19 7.75 -8.27
N ILE A 159 -6.05 7.51 -7.62
CA ILE A 159 -6.00 6.79 -6.34
C ILE A 159 -6.05 7.74 -5.15
N LEU A 160 -5.26 8.81 -5.16
CA LEU A 160 -5.18 9.75 -4.04
C LEU A 160 -6.55 10.33 -3.62
N PRO A 161 -7.48 10.69 -4.52
CA PRO A 161 -8.81 11.15 -4.14
C PRO A 161 -9.60 10.08 -3.35
N LEU A 162 -9.47 8.80 -3.72
CA LEU A 162 -10.09 7.69 -2.99
C LEU A 162 -9.45 7.56 -1.60
N LEU A 163 -8.12 7.61 -1.50
CA LEU A 163 -7.43 7.54 -0.20
C LEU A 163 -7.88 8.65 0.76
N LYS A 164 -8.03 9.88 0.23
CA LYS A 164 -8.53 11.04 0.98
C LYS A 164 -9.99 10.84 1.41
N THR A 165 -10.84 10.36 0.51
CA THR A 165 -12.28 10.17 0.76
C THR A 165 -12.56 9.14 1.86
N TYR A 166 -11.75 8.08 1.95
CA TYR A 166 -11.97 6.97 2.86
C TYR A 166 -11.04 6.96 4.10
N ASP A 167 -10.41 8.11 4.39
CA ASP A 167 -9.53 8.34 5.54
C ASP A 167 -8.42 7.29 5.67
N VAL A 168 -7.74 6.99 4.57
CA VAL A 168 -6.58 6.10 4.59
C VAL A 168 -5.48 6.73 5.45
N ASP A 169 -4.79 5.91 6.25
CA ASP A 169 -3.75 6.41 7.14
C ASP A 169 -2.40 6.50 6.46
N PHE A 170 -2.03 5.40 5.79
CA PHE A 170 -0.70 5.21 5.24
C PHE A 170 -0.81 4.68 3.81
N TYR A 171 -0.08 5.32 2.91
CA TYR A 171 0.24 4.75 1.62
C TYR A 171 1.71 4.33 1.64
N MET A 172 1.98 3.06 1.38
CA MET A 172 3.33 2.49 1.41
C MET A 172 3.73 1.99 0.02
N ASN A 173 4.95 2.29 -0.39
CA ASN A 173 5.46 1.85 -1.69
C ASN A 173 6.96 1.53 -1.68
N GLY A 174 7.42 1.03 -2.83
CA GLY A 174 8.84 0.91 -3.18
C GLY A 174 9.13 1.76 -4.43
N HIS A 175 9.62 1.10 -5.48
CA HIS A 175 9.95 1.69 -6.79
C HIS A 175 11.12 2.67 -6.78
N ASP A 176 11.02 3.77 -6.04
CA ASP A 176 12.15 4.65 -5.82
C ASP A 176 13.14 4.01 -4.85
N HIS A 177 14.39 3.88 -5.27
CA HIS A 177 15.45 3.21 -4.52
C HIS A 177 16.02 4.10 -3.39
N CYS A 178 15.14 4.56 -2.50
CA CYS A 178 15.43 5.40 -1.33
C CYS A 178 14.46 5.03 -0.19
N LEU A 179 14.64 5.67 0.96
CA LEU A 179 13.66 5.68 2.05
C LEU A 179 13.08 7.08 2.20
N GLU A 180 11.76 7.21 2.29
CA GLU A 180 11.11 8.51 2.37
C GLU A 180 9.90 8.49 3.32
N HIS A 181 9.66 9.63 3.95
CA HIS A 181 8.44 9.92 4.67
C HIS A 181 7.96 11.32 4.30
N ILE A 182 6.79 11.39 3.65
CA ILE A 182 6.15 12.62 3.21
C ILE A 182 4.75 12.69 3.82
N SER A 183 4.43 13.77 4.52
CA SER A 183 3.06 14.05 4.98
C SER A 183 2.27 14.76 3.89
N ASP A 184 1.02 14.34 3.69
CA ASP A 184 0.10 15.15 2.89
C ASP A 184 -0.26 16.45 3.62
N ARG A 185 -0.48 17.54 2.87
CA ARG A 185 -0.86 18.85 3.45
C ARG A 185 -2.36 19.01 3.63
N GLU A 186 -3.14 18.28 2.84
CA GLU A 186 -4.59 18.42 2.77
C GLU A 186 -5.32 17.31 3.53
N SER A 187 -4.61 16.28 3.97
CA SER A 187 -5.18 15.11 4.64
C SER A 187 -4.20 14.52 5.66
N PRO A 188 -4.65 13.64 6.56
CA PRO A 188 -3.76 13.01 7.55
C PRO A 188 -2.94 11.83 6.98
N ILE A 189 -2.98 11.61 5.65
CA ILE A 189 -2.26 10.53 4.97
C ILE A 189 -0.75 10.75 5.11
N GLN A 190 -0.03 9.68 5.41
CA GLN A 190 1.43 9.64 5.26
C GLN A 190 1.82 8.76 4.08
N PHE A 191 2.70 9.27 3.23
CA PHE A 191 3.35 8.53 2.16
C PHE A 191 4.71 8.03 2.66
N LEU A 192 4.90 6.71 2.59
CA LEU A 192 6.04 6.01 3.18
C LEU A 192 6.71 5.15 2.11
N THR A 193 7.88 5.59 1.65
CA THR A 193 8.66 4.85 0.66
C THR A 193 9.71 4.00 1.37
N SER A 194 9.71 2.70 1.11
CA SER A 194 10.73 1.75 1.61
C SER A 194 11.38 1.02 0.44
N GLY A 195 11.88 1.72 -0.57
CA GLY A 195 12.38 1.11 -1.81
C GLY A 195 13.88 0.81 -1.84
N ALA A 196 14.60 1.04 -0.75
CA ALA A 196 16.06 0.86 -0.67
C ALA A 196 16.53 -0.52 -0.18
N GLY A 197 15.77 -1.58 -0.45
CA GLY A 197 16.09 -2.94 0.03
C GLY A 197 17.24 -3.64 -0.72
N SER A 198 17.70 -3.07 -1.82
CA SER A 198 18.88 -3.55 -2.54
C SER A 198 19.63 -2.40 -3.19
N LYS A 199 19.26 -1.96 -4.39
CA LYS A 199 19.91 -0.77 -4.96
C LYS A 199 19.47 0.45 -4.15
N ALA A 200 20.36 1.41 -3.97
CA ALA A 200 20.00 2.77 -3.57
C ALA A 200 20.44 3.72 -4.68
N TRP A 201 19.69 4.81 -4.91
CA TRP A 201 20.17 5.88 -5.76
C TRP A 201 21.36 6.61 -5.08
N ARG A 202 22.04 7.49 -5.80
CA ARG A 202 23.19 8.27 -5.27
C ARG A 202 23.08 9.71 -5.76
N GLY A 203 22.24 10.50 -5.10
CA GLY A 203 22.05 11.93 -5.31
C GLY A 203 21.07 12.28 -6.43
N ASN A 204 20.21 11.35 -6.86
CA ASN A 204 19.23 11.62 -7.91
C ASN A 204 17.88 12.00 -7.30
N ILE A 205 17.81 13.23 -6.80
CA ILE A 205 16.66 13.80 -6.08
C ILE A 205 15.97 14.81 -6.99
N LYS A 206 14.64 14.78 -7.04
CA LYS A 206 13.78 15.82 -7.61
C LYS A 206 13.40 16.81 -6.50
N GLU A 207 14.29 17.77 -6.25
CA GLU A 207 14.12 18.80 -5.19
C GLU A 207 12.81 19.60 -5.32
N GLU A 208 12.25 19.68 -6.54
CA GLU A 208 10.99 20.35 -6.86
C GLU A 208 9.75 19.81 -6.13
N ASN A 209 9.82 18.61 -5.54
CA ASN A 209 8.70 17.95 -4.84
C ASN A 209 8.82 17.91 -3.31
N GLY A 210 9.71 18.71 -2.71
CA GLY A 210 10.01 18.66 -1.26
C GLY A 210 8.88 19.06 -0.29
N ASP A 211 7.72 19.49 -0.78
CA ASP A 211 6.62 19.83 0.12
C ASP A 211 6.08 18.60 0.85
N GLY A 212 5.89 18.73 2.16
CA GLY A 212 5.48 17.65 3.05
C GLY A 212 6.61 16.70 3.45
N LEU A 213 7.82 16.86 2.92
CA LEU A 213 8.94 15.96 3.21
C LEU A 213 9.39 16.07 4.67
N ASN A 214 9.32 14.95 5.39
CA ASN A 214 9.81 14.84 6.76
C ASN A 214 11.15 14.11 6.85
N PHE A 215 11.38 13.14 5.96
CA PHE A 215 12.60 12.33 5.95
C PHE A 215 12.88 11.82 4.54
N PHE A 216 14.17 11.83 4.18
CA PHE A 216 14.71 11.25 2.96
C PHE A 216 16.06 10.63 3.28
N TYR A 217 16.28 9.41 2.79
CA TYR A 217 17.56 8.74 2.90
C TYR A 217 17.91 7.99 1.61
N ASP A 218 19.03 8.40 1.03
CA ASP A 218 19.58 7.87 -0.20
C ASP A 218 20.66 6.83 0.10
N GLY A 219 20.23 5.74 0.73
CA GLY A 219 21.06 4.64 1.14
C GLY A 219 20.22 3.42 1.41
N GLN A 220 20.88 2.28 1.60
CA GLN A 220 20.21 1.00 1.79
C GLN A 220 19.58 0.90 3.16
N GLY A 221 18.39 0.31 3.22
CA GLY A 221 17.65 0.23 4.47
C GLY A 221 16.26 -0.36 4.31
N PHE A 222 15.48 -0.27 5.38
CA PHE A 222 14.10 -0.78 5.43
C PHE A 222 13.26 0.00 6.45
N MET A 223 11.96 -0.25 6.45
CA MET A 223 11.01 0.33 7.39
C MET A 223 10.31 -0.75 8.22
N SER A 224 10.19 -0.54 9.54
CA SER A 224 9.32 -1.33 10.42
C SER A 224 8.07 -0.53 10.79
N VAL A 225 6.93 -1.23 10.89
CA VAL A 225 5.67 -0.65 11.35
C VAL A 225 5.16 -1.47 12.51
N LYS A 226 4.87 -0.80 13.62
CA LYS A 226 4.23 -1.38 14.81
C LYS A 226 2.92 -0.64 15.07
N LEU A 227 1.82 -1.36 15.07
CA LEU A 227 0.48 -0.83 15.30
C LEU A 227 -0.10 -1.40 16.59
N THR A 228 -0.65 -0.53 17.41
CA THR A 228 -1.62 -0.87 18.45
C THR A 228 -2.99 -0.35 18.02
N GLN A 229 -4.01 -0.51 18.86
CA GLN A 229 -5.33 0.02 18.57
C GLN A 229 -5.36 1.56 18.45
N PHE A 230 -4.42 2.26 19.09
CA PHE A 230 -4.42 3.72 19.16
C PHE A 230 -3.11 4.36 18.72
N GLU A 231 -2.07 3.58 18.48
CA GLU A 231 -0.76 4.10 18.11
C GLU A 231 -0.20 3.36 16.91
N ALA A 232 0.43 4.11 16.02
CA ALA A 232 1.30 3.58 14.98
C ALA A 232 2.70 4.14 15.19
N GLU A 233 3.68 3.26 15.31
CA GLU A 233 5.11 3.57 15.37
C GLU A 233 5.76 3.10 14.07
N ILE A 234 6.39 4.03 13.36
CA ILE A 234 7.09 3.79 12.10
C ILE A 234 8.55 4.16 12.30
N LYS A 235 9.45 3.25 11.95
CA LYS A 235 10.90 3.45 12.04
C LYS A 235 11.59 3.06 10.75
N PHE A 236 12.54 3.87 10.34
CA PHE A 236 13.42 3.63 9.21
C PHE A 236 14.82 3.28 9.71
N TYR A 237 15.42 2.26 9.10
CA TYR A 237 16.73 1.75 9.46
C TYR A 237 17.66 1.76 8.27
N ASP A 238 18.95 1.98 8.51
CA ASP A 238 19.98 1.69 7.51
C ASP A 238 20.29 0.19 7.41
N VAL A 239 21.19 -0.17 6.49
CA VAL A 239 21.69 -1.53 6.27
C VAL A 239 22.40 -2.17 7.48
N HIS A 240 22.75 -1.38 8.49
CA HIS A 240 23.36 -1.85 9.73
C HIS A 240 22.34 -1.97 10.87
N GLY A 241 21.06 -1.68 10.62
CA GLY A 241 20.01 -1.68 11.64
C GLY A 241 20.03 -0.44 12.54
N LYS A 242 20.74 0.63 12.16
CA LYS A 242 20.69 1.90 12.89
C LYS A 242 19.40 2.63 12.52
N VAL A 243 18.66 3.08 13.53
CA VAL A 243 17.48 3.93 13.32
C VAL A 243 17.93 5.27 12.71
N LEU A 244 17.39 5.59 11.54
CA LEU A 244 17.62 6.83 10.82
C LEU A 244 16.51 7.85 11.09
N HIS A 245 15.27 7.37 11.21
CA HIS A 245 14.08 8.20 11.43
C HIS A 245 13.01 7.42 12.17
N GLY A 246 12.23 8.11 12.99
CA GLY A 246 11.11 7.55 13.73
C GLY A 246 9.93 8.51 13.73
N TRP A 247 8.73 8.00 13.55
CA TRP A 247 7.52 8.79 13.56
C TRP A 247 6.35 8.01 14.16
N ASN A 248 5.54 8.69 14.97
CA ASN A 248 4.43 8.09 15.68
C ASN A 248 3.12 8.82 15.36
N LYS A 249 2.03 8.07 15.21
CA LYS A 249 0.66 8.59 15.09
C LYS A 249 -0.21 8.02 16.18
N ILE A 250 -0.90 8.90 16.91
CA ILE A 250 -1.89 8.51 17.91
C ILE A 250 -3.29 8.79 17.37
N LYS A 251 -4.16 7.79 17.40
CA LYS A 251 -5.60 7.93 17.18
C LYS A 251 -6.30 8.00 18.53
N GLN A 252 -6.95 9.13 18.82
CA GLN A 252 -7.81 9.28 19.99
C GLN A 252 -8.86 8.15 20.04
N PRO A 253 -9.21 7.63 21.23
CA PRO A 253 -10.41 6.84 21.39
C PRO A 253 -11.61 7.67 20.92
N ARG A 254 -12.47 7.11 20.06
CA ARG A 254 -13.76 7.76 19.80
C ARG A 254 -14.51 7.74 21.12
N HIS A 255 -14.62 8.87 21.80
CA HIS A 255 -15.60 9.03 22.85
C HIS A 255 -16.97 8.88 22.18
N SER A 256 -17.70 7.83 22.53
CA SER A 256 -19.12 7.74 22.22
C SER A 256 -19.78 8.94 22.89
N SER A 257 -20.15 9.96 22.11
CA SER A 257 -21.09 10.96 22.57
C SER A 257 -22.37 10.23 22.94
N VAL A 258 -22.72 10.28 24.22
CA VAL A 258 -23.97 9.77 24.80
C VAL A 258 -25.15 10.50 24.17
#